data_AF-A0A9X5E4N3-F1
#
_entry.id   AF-A0A9X5E4N3-F1
#
_cell.length_a   1.000
_cell.length_b   1.000
_cell.length_c   1.000
_cell.angle_alpha   90.00
_cell.angle_beta   90.00
_cell.angle_gamma   90.00
#
_symmetry.space_group_name_H-M   'P 1'
#
loop_
_entity.id
_entity.type
_entity.pdbx_description
1 polymer ?
#
loop_
_entity_poly.entity_id
_entity_poly.type
_entity_poly.pdbx_seq_one_letter_code
_entity_poly.pdbx_strand_id
1 'polypeptide(L)'
;MESMKDLRQKWSFLRDAIVRLSDRSGEHRVLLFDSHDAAYNVAFMLNGEWDECNSVVIPSSDEIAIKTAASLVEARWCDSGKSCTLLPKLSVETLKRRYAVGDRHFINANLMCADLSHLNLSQINFGWAKLRGANLSGANLSGADLTAADLSDANLSGADLSFANLSRADLTGANTSEIDLSGACLRGAIAQIRGDRIS
;
A
#
# COMPACT_ATOMS: atom_id res chain seq x y z
N MET A 1 -42.46 6.45 39.06
CA MET A 1 -41.01 6.47 39.33
C MET A 1 -40.35 5.54 38.34
N GLU A 2 -39.55 6.09 37.41
CA GLU A 2 -38.82 5.30 36.43
C GLU A 2 -37.76 4.45 37.15
N SER A 3 -37.60 3.17 36.76
CA SER A 3 -36.74 2.25 37.50
C SER A 3 -35.25 2.57 37.26
N MET A 4 -34.40 2.27 38.25
CA MET A 4 -32.94 2.39 38.12
C MET A 4 -32.36 1.58 36.94
N LYS A 5 -33.05 0.52 36.51
CA LYS A 5 -32.66 -0.27 35.34
C LYS A 5 -32.95 0.47 34.04
N ASP A 6 -34.12 1.11 33.94
CA ASP A 6 -34.50 1.92 32.77
C ASP A 6 -33.59 3.14 32.61
N LEU A 7 -33.23 3.78 33.72
CA LEU A 7 -32.26 4.87 33.72
C LEU A 7 -30.90 4.37 33.22
N ARG A 8 -30.36 3.25 33.74
CA ARG A 8 -29.07 2.71 33.27
C ARG A 8 -29.08 2.34 31.79
N GLN A 9 -30.17 1.80 31.29
CA GLN A 9 -30.29 1.43 29.87
C GLN A 9 -30.38 2.67 28.98
N LYS A 10 -31.14 3.70 29.38
CA LYS A 10 -31.15 5.01 28.72
C LYS A 10 -29.78 5.69 28.76
N TRP A 11 -29.07 5.62 29.88
CA TRP A 11 -27.71 6.15 30.03
C TRP A 11 -26.69 5.38 29.15
N SER A 12 -26.89 4.07 28.92
CA SER A 12 -26.08 3.30 27.98
C SER A 12 -26.30 3.75 26.54
N PHE A 13 -27.56 3.90 26.12
CA PHE A 13 -27.89 4.41 24.78
C PHE A 13 -27.40 5.84 24.57
N LEU A 14 -27.52 6.70 25.59
CA LEU A 14 -26.97 8.05 25.55
C LEU A 14 -25.45 8.04 25.53
N ARG A 15 -24.78 7.14 26.24
CA ARG A 15 -23.32 6.98 26.17
C ARG A 15 -22.89 6.53 24.77
N ASP A 16 -23.54 5.54 24.18
CA ASP A 16 -23.21 5.06 22.83
C ASP A 16 -23.56 6.11 21.76
N ALA A 17 -24.65 6.86 21.95
CA ALA A 17 -24.98 8.00 21.10
C ALA A 17 -24.00 9.18 21.28
N ILE A 18 -23.54 9.45 22.50
CA ILE A 18 -22.52 10.48 22.79
C ILE A 18 -21.16 10.05 22.24
N VAL A 19 -20.79 8.77 22.31
CA VAL A 19 -19.58 8.22 21.67
C VAL A 19 -19.69 8.37 20.14
N ARG A 20 -20.84 8.04 19.56
CA ARG A 20 -21.11 8.26 18.11
C ARG A 20 -21.23 9.73 17.71
N LEU A 21 -21.55 10.63 18.64
CA LEU A 21 -21.62 12.08 18.41
C LEU A 21 -20.28 12.78 18.69
N SER A 22 -19.45 12.26 19.60
CA SER A 22 -18.06 12.71 19.78
C SER A 22 -17.16 12.26 18.62
N ASP A 23 -17.55 11.18 17.94
CA ASP A 23 -16.98 10.73 16.67
C ASP A 23 -17.32 11.65 15.48
N ARG A 24 -18.09 12.74 15.70
CA ARG A 24 -18.35 13.78 14.68
C ARG A 24 -17.53 15.07 14.85
N SER A 25 -16.53 15.08 15.72
CA SER A 25 -15.58 16.21 15.83
C SER A 25 -14.11 15.82 16.04
N GLY A 26 -13.75 14.54 15.94
CA GLY A 26 -12.36 14.10 15.87
C GLY A 26 -11.98 13.88 14.41
N GLU A 27 -11.23 14.80 13.80
CA GLU A 27 -10.65 14.57 12.48
C GLU A 27 -9.66 13.39 12.60
N HIS A 28 -10.10 12.20 12.18
CA HIS A 28 -9.23 11.05 11.98
C HIS A 28 -8.11 11.46 11.02
N ARG A 29 -6.88 11.65 11.55
CA ARG A 29 -5.73 12.08 10.74
C ARG A 29 -5.13 10.88 10.05
N VAL A 30 -5.08 10.94 8.73
CA VAL A 30 -4.42 9.94 7.90
C VAL A 30 -2.96 10.35 7.70
N LEU A 31 -2.05 9.54 8.23
CA LEU A 31 -0.61 9.72 8.11
C LEU A 31 -0.07 8.80 7.03
N LEU A 32 0.74 9.35 6.12
CA LEU A 32 1.42 8.61 5.06
C LEU A 32 2.90 8.48 5.40
N PHE A 33 3.41 7.25 5.42
CA PHE A 33 4.81 6.92 5.69
C PHE A 33 5.56 6.55 4.41
N ASP A 34 6.89 6.63 4.44
CA ASP A 34 7.75 6.30 3.30
C ASP A 34 8.04 4.80 3.12
N SER A 35 7.58 3.97 4.06
CA SER A 35 7.59 2.51 3.94
C SER A 35 6.38 1.87 4.61
N HIS A 36 6.08 0.63 4.19
CA HIS A 36 5.08 -0.23 4.80
C HIS A 36 5.44 -0.55 6.26
N ASP A 37 6.70 -0.91 6.52
CA ASP A 37 7.16 -1.28 7.86
C ASP A 37 7.07 -0.10 8.83
N ALA A 38 7.33 1.12 8.35
CA ALA A 38 7.15 2.34 9.12
C ALA A 38 5.68 2.57 9.52
N ALA A 39 4.76 2.45 8.57
CA ALA A 39 3.33 2.59 8.85
C ALA A 39 2.85 1.52 9.84
N TYR A 40 3.22 0.25 9.63
CA TYR A 40 2.90 -0.83 10.55
C TYR A 40 3.41 -0.56 11.97
N ASN A 41 4.71 -0.23 12.11
CA ASN A 41 5.31 -0.02 13.42
C ASN A 41 4.70 1.19 14.14
N VAL A 42 4.44 2.28 13.43
CA VAL A 42 3.83 3.47 14.04
C VAL A 42 2.36 3.24 14.39
N ALA A 43 1.61 2.52 13.56
CA ALA A 43 0.26 2.09 13.91
C ALA A 43 0.25 1.23 15.17
N PHE A 44 1.17 0.27 15.28
CA PHE A 44 1.33 -0.56 16.46
C PHE A 44 1.69 0.27 17.70
N MET A 45 2.66 1.17 17.59
CA MET A 45 3.11 2.04 18.70
C MET A 45 2.00 2.97 19.21
N LEU A 46 1.15 3.47 18.31
CA LEU A 46 0.17 4.51 18.60
C LEU A 46 -1.26 3.99 18.68
N ASN A 47 -1.44 2.66 18.60
CA ASN A 47 -2.75 2.01 18.54
C ASN A 47 -3.64 2.64 17.43
N GLY A 48 -3.02 2.88 16.27
CA GLY A 48 -3.65 3.39 15.07
C GLY A 48 -4.21 2.28 14.18
N GLU A 49 -5.18 2.62 13.34
CA GLU A 49 -5.71 1.73 12.32
C GLU A 49 -4.82 1.82 11.09
N TRP A 50 -4.12 0.72 10.81
CA TRP A 50 -3.25 0.61 9.65
C TRP A 50 -4.00 0.05 8.45
N ASP A 51 -3.75 0.59 7.26
CA ASP A 51 -4.39 0.17 6.02
C ASP A 51 -3.71 -1.03 5.33
N GLU A 52 -2.81 -1.72 6.04
CA GLU A 52 -1.93 -2.77 5.51
C GLU A 52 -0.90 -2.26 4.47
N CYS A 53 -0.76 -0.95 4.35
CA CYS A 53 0.10 -0.28 3.38
C CYS A 53 0.98 0.76 4.05
N ASN A 54 1.03 1.98 3.52
CA ASN A 54 1.84 3.05 4.08
C ASN A 54 0.98 4.13 4.77
N SER A 55 -0.30 3.85 5.03
CA SER A 55 -1.23 4.79 5.63
C SER A 55 -1.66 4.33 7.02
N VAL A 56 -1.69 5.27 7.97
CA VAL A 56 -2.16 5.01 9.34
C VAL A 56 -3.18 6.06 9.72
N VAL A 57 -4.35 5.61 10.16
CA VAL A 57 -5.33 6.46 10.82
C VAL A 57 -5.06 6.43 12.31
N ILE A 58 -4.80 7.58 12.92
CA ILE A 58 -4.54 7.65 14.36
C ILE A 58 -5.69 8.37 15.06
N PRO A 59 -6.32 7.76 16.09
CA PRO A 59 -7.42 8.36 16.84
C PRO A 59 -7.02 9.64 17.61
N SER A 60 -5.72 9.78 17.92
CA SER A 60 -5.16 10.91 18.66
C SER A 60 -4.27 11.79 17.77
N SER A 61 -4.49 13.10 17.84
CA SER A 61 -3.74 14.12 17.11
C SER A 61 -2.45 14.56 17.82
N ASP A 62 -1.85 13.72 18.68
CA ASP A 62 -0.62 14.06 19.41
C ASP A 62 0.59 14.01 18.47
N GLU A 63 0.92 15.18 17.92
CA GLU A 63 2.05 15.37 17.02
C GLU A 63 3.40 14.99 17.66
N ILE A 64 3.54 15.06 18.98
CA ILE A 64 4.77 14.65 19.69
C ILE A 64 4.88 13.13 19.67
N ALA A 65 3.79 12.42 19.96
CA ALA A 65 3.77 10.96 19.91
C ALA A 65 4.07 10.45 18.49
N ILE A 66 3.48 11.06 17.47
CA ILE A 66 3.73 10.74 16.05
C ILE A 66 5.20 10.99 15.68
N LYS A 67 5.74 12.17 16.02
CA LYS A 67 7.16 12.49 15.76
C LYS A 67 8.11 11.53 16.45
N THR A 68 7.80 11.16 17.70
CA THR A 68 8.62 10.25 18.49
C THR A 68 8.61 8.85 17.88
N ALA A 69 7.42 8.32 17.58
CA ALA A 69 7.26 7.00 16.95
C ALA A 69 7.99 6.94 15.60
N ALA A 70 7.78 7.94 14.72
CA ALA A 70 8.45 7.99 13.43
C ALA A 70 9.99 8.07 13.57
N SER A 71 10.49 8.81 14.57
CA SER A 71 11.93 8.91 14.81
C SER A 71 12.53 7.58 15.31
N LEU A 72 11.78 6.82 16.12
CA LEU A 72 12.22 5.51 16.61
C LEU A 72 12.40 4.47 15.50
N VAL A 73 11.66 4.61 14.40
CA VAL A 73 11.72 3.71 13.23
C VAL A 73 12.42 4.35 12.03
N GLU A 74 13.07 5.49 12.23
CA GLU A 74 13.76 6.27 11.19
C GLU A 74 12.89 6.56 9.94
N ALA A 75 11.58 6.70 10.14
CA ALA A 75 10.63 6.88 9.05
C ALA A 75 10.38 8.35 8.72
N ARG A 76 10.18 8.63 7.43
CA ARG A 76 9.60 9.90 6.99
C ARG A 76 8.10 9.73 6.88
N TRP A 77 7.37 10.76 7.28
CA TRP A 77 5.92 10.75 7.22
C TRP A 77 5.37 12.14 6.89
N CYS A 78 4.10 12.17 6.52
CA CYS A 78 3.38 13.41 6.37
C CYS A 78 1.88 13.20 6.62
N ASP A 79 1.18 14.32 6.82
CA ASP A 79 -0.28 14.31 6.98
C ASP A 79 -0.92 14.45 5.59
N SER A 80 -1.90 13.61 5.28
CA SER A 80 -2.72 13.68 4.06
C SER A 80 -3.29 15.08 3.76
N GLY A 81 -3.49 15.93 4.78
CA GLY A 81 -3.96 17.31 4.65
C GLY A 81 -2.87 18.38 4.43
N LYS A 82 -1.58 18.06 4.58
CA LYS A 82 -0.46 18.99 4.33
C LYS A 82 0.31 18.52 3.10
N SER A 83 0.45 19.39 2.09
CA SER A 83 1.14 19.07 0.82
C SER A 83 2.47 18.34 1.02
N CYS A 84 2.45 17.01 0.90
CA CYS A 84 3.63 16.17 1.05
C CYS A 84 4.43 16.19 -0.24
N THR A 85 5.57 16.88 -0.25
CA THR A 85 6.50 16.86 -1.38
C THR A 85 7.33 15.57 -1.47
N LEU A 86 7.31 14.74 -0.43
CA LEU A 86 8.22 13.60 -0.28
C LEU A 86 7.74 12.30 -0.97
N LEU A 87 6.43 12.13 -1.23
CA LEU A 87 5.86 10.85 -1.68
C LEU A 87 4.53 11.02 -2.45
N PRO A 88 4.47 11.69 -3.62
CA PRO A 88 3.24 11.70 -4.39
C PRO A 88 2.92 10.27 -4.86
N LYS A 89 2.01 9.59 -4.16
CA LYS A 89 1.42 8.32 -4.61
C LYS A 89 0.84 8.57 -6.00
N LEU A 90 1.26 7.79 -6.98
CA LEU A 90 0.64 7.85 -8.29
C LEU A 90 -0.75 7.21 -8.15
N SER A 91 -1.81 7.99 -8.30
CA SER A 91 -3.15 7.42 -8.29
C SER A 91 -3.33 6.51 -9.51
N VAL A 92 -4.06 5.41 -9.32
CA VAL A 92 -4.42 4.49 -10.42
C VAL A 92 -5.17 5.22 -11.53
N GLU A 93 -6.00 6.21 -11.18
CA GLU A 93 -6.72 7.04 -12.15
C GLU A 93 -5.77 7.92 -12.98
N THR A 94 -4.76 8.53 -12.33
CA THR A 94 -3.72 9.29 -13.05
C THR A 94 -2.92 8.38 -13.97
N LEU A 95 -2.58 7.17 -13.50
CA LEU A 95 -1.88 6.17 -14.29
C LEU A 95 -2.68 5.80 -15.54
N LYS A 96 -3.95 5.42 -15.38
CA LYS A 96 -4.85 5.06 -16.49
C LYS A 96 -4.96 6.18 -17.51
N ARG A 97 -5.16 7.43 -17.06
CA ARG A 97 -5.28 8.61 -17.94
C ARG A 97 -4.01 8.83 -18.75
N ARG A 98 -2.84 8.78 -18.10
CA ARG A 98 -1.53 8.94 -18.78
C ARG A 98 -1.27 7.78 -19.75
N TYR A 99 -1.54 6.55 -19.32
CA TYR A 99 -1.37 5.35 -20.15
C TYR A 99 -2.25 5.39 -21.41
N ALA A 100 -3.50 5.85 -21.28
CA ALA A 100 -4.46 5.99 -22.37
C ALA A 100 -4.00 6.97 -23.46
N VAL A 101 -3.21 7.99 -23.10
CA VAL A 101 -2.62 8.94 -24.08
C VAL A 101 -1.26 8.51 -24.60
N GLY A 102 -0.86 7.26 -24.36
CA GLY A 102 0.38 6.67 -24.88
C GLY A 102 1.61 6.84 -23.99
N ASP A 103 1.45 7.43 -22.80
CA ASP A 103 2.55 7.49 -21.85
C ASP A 103 2.87 6.09 -21.33
N ARG A 104 4.17 5.75 -21.29
CA ARG A 104 4.68 4.50 -20.74
C ARG A 104 5.72 4.76 -19.65
N HIS A 105 6.09 6.01 -19.39
CA HIS A 105 7.18 6.36 -18.49
C HIS A 105 6.67 6.59 -17.06
N PHE A 106 6.76 5.53 -16.25
CA PHE A 106 6.37 5.50 -14.84
C PHE A 106 7.53 5.01 -13.95
N ILE A 107 8.76 5.33 -14.36
CA ILE A 107 9.99 5.03 -13.61
C ILE A 107 9.89 5.66 -12.22
N ASN A 108 10.32 4.94 -11.19
CA ASN A 108 10.23 5.34 -9.77
C ASN A 108 8.79 5.61 -9.27
N ALA A 109 7.75 5.18 -9.99
CA ALA A 109 6.38 5.41 -9.54
C ALA A 109 6.15 4.73 -8.18
N ASN A 110 5.53 5.49 -7.25
CA ASN A 110 5.05 4.93 -6.00
C ASN A 110 3.62 4.43 -6.18
N LEU A 111 3.48 3.11 -6.30
CA LEU A 111 2.24 2.37 -6.50
C LEU A 111 2.10 1.27 -5.43
N MET A 112 2.71 1.47 -4.25
CA MET A 112 2.56 0.53 -3.12
C MET A 112 1.08 0.31 -2.81
N CYS A 113 0.70 -0.96 -2.70
CA CYS A 113 -0.68 -1.41 -2.54
C CYS A 113 -1.69 -0.87 -3.56
N ALA A 114 -1.25 -0.42 -4.73
CA ALA A 114 -2.18 0.00 -5.77
C ALA A 114 -2.95 -1.22 -6.28
N ASP A 115 -4.25 -1.06 -6.50
CA ASP A 115 -5.02 -2.02 -7.28
C ASP A 115 -4.82 -1.75 -8.78
N LEU A 116 -4.01 -2.59 -9.39
CA LEU A 116 -3.66 -2.61 -10.81
C LEU A 116 -4.18 -3.89 -11.47
N SER A 117 -5.04 -4.64 -10.79
CA SER A 117 -5.56 -5.91 -11.27
C SER A 117 -6.29 -5.73 -12.60
N HIS A 118 -6.11 -6.71 -13.49
CA HIS A 118 -6.73 -6.76 -14.83
C HIS A 118 -6.45 -5.56 -15.75
N LEU A 119 -5.54 -4.66 -15.39
CA LEU A 119 -5.18 -3.55 -16.26
C LEU A 119 -4.32 -4.02 -17.43
N ASN A 120 -4.54 -3.42 -18.61
CA ASN A 120 -3.58 -3.50 -19.69
C ASN A 120 -2.49 -2.47 -19.48
N LEU A 121 -1.30 -2.94 -19.13
CA LEU A 121 -0.08 -2.20 -18.87
C LEU A 121 1.07 -2.74 -19.73
N SER A 122 0.76 -3.31 -20.91
CA SER A 122 1.76 -3.81 -21.85
C SER A 122 2.79 -2.71 -22.19
N GLN A 123 4.06 -3.10 -22.25
CA GLN A 123 5.21 -2.23 -22.53
C GLN A 123 5.36 -1.04 -21.57
N ILE A 124 4.72 -1.06 -20.40
CA ILE A 124 4.91 0.00 -19.40
C ILE A 124 6.33 -0.02 -18.87
N ASN A 125 6.89 1.15 -18.61
CA ASN A 125 8.16 1.29 -17.91
C ASN A 125 7.90 1.64 -16.45
N PHE A 126 8.01 0.62 -15.61
CA PHE A 126 8.00 0.65 -14.14
C PHE A 126 9.40 0.39 -13.55
N GLY A 127 10.47 0.73 -14.27
CA GLY A 127 11.82 0.62 -13.73
C GLY A 127 11.92 1.35 -12.39
N TRP A 128 12.48 0.68 -11.38
CA TRP A 128 12.64 1.21 -10.02
C TRP A 128 11.31 1.59 -9.32
N ALA A 129 10.16 1.14 -9.82
CA ALA A 129 8.87 1.42 -9.20
C ALA A 129 8.74 0.72 -7.84
N LYS A 130 8.00 1.34 -6.93
CA LYS A 130 7.59 0.76 -5.66
C LYS A 130 6.22 0.14 -5.83
N LEU A 131 6.16 -1.19 -5.92
CA LEU A 131 4.96 -1.99 -6.12
C LEU A 131 4.75 -3.00 -4.98
N ARG A 132 5.43 -2.82 -3.83
CA ARG A 132 5.26 -3.68 -2.65
C ARG A 132 3.78 -3.77 -2.27
N GLY A 133 3.28 -4.99 -2.13
CA GLY A 133 1.88 -5.30 -1.82
C GLY A 133 0.86 -4.90 -2.89
N ALA A 134 1.27 -4.44 -4.08
CA ALA A 134 0.34 -4.07 -5.13
C ALA A 134 -0.44 -5.29 -5.64
N ASN A 135 -1.71 -5.09 -5.98
CA ASN A 135 -2.51 -6.11 -6.64
C ASN A 135 -2.35 -5.98 -8.16
N LEU A 136 -1.62 -6.89 -8.78
CA LEU A 136 -1.36 -6.98 -10.21
C LEU A 136 -2.00 -8.25 -10.83
N SER A 137 -2.93 -8.89 -10.11
CA SER A 137 -3.55 -10.15 -10.55
C SER A 137 -4.24 -9.99 -11.91
N GLY A 138 -3.95 -10.89 -12.85
CA GLY A 138 -4.50 -10.85 -14.20
C GLY A 138 -4.13 -9.62 -15.02
N ALA A 139 -3.18 -8.78 -14.58
CA ALA A 139 -2.71 -7.63 -15.36
C ALA A 139 -1.90 -8.10 -16.58
N ASN A 140 -2.03 -7.39 -17.69
CA ASN A 140 -1.15 -7.58 -18.84
C ASN A 140 0.06 -6.63 -18.70
N LEU A 141 1.22 -7.19 -18.40
CA LEU A 141 2.54 -6.55 -18.30
C LEU A 141 3.49 -7.08 -19.38
N SER A 142 2.96 -7.61 -20.48
CA SER A 142 3.78 -8.14 -21.58
C SER A 142 4.75 -7.07 -22.09
N GLY A 143 6.03 -7.43 -22.18
CA GLY A 143 7.10 -6.52 -22.59
C GLY A 143 7.37 -5.35 -21.63
N ALA A 144 6.83 -5.35 -20.40
CA ALA A 144 7.08 -4.29 -19.44
C ALA A 144 8.54 -4.24 -18.97
N ASP A 145 9.03 -3.04 -18.65
CA ASP A 145 10.29 -2.86 -17.93
C ASP A 145 10.01 -2.71 -16.44
N LEU A 146 10.41 -3.72 -15.66
CA LEU A 146 10.34 -3.81 -14.20
C LEU A 146 11.73 -3.89 -13.59
N THR A 147 12.76 -3.39 -14.29
CA THR A 147 14.14 -3.43 -13.80
C THR A 147 14.25 -2.79 -12.41
N ALA A 148 14.79 -3.52 -11.45
CA ALA A 148 14.94 -3.09 -10.06
C ALA A 148 13.64 -2.61 -9.38
N ALA A 149 12.47 -3.04 -9.86
CA ALA A 149 11.21 -2.77 -9.20
C ALA A 149 11.08 -3.59 -7.90
N ASP A 150 10.47 -2.99 -6.88
CA ASP A 150 10.10 -3.67 -5.64
C ASP A 150 8.68 -4.23 -5.80
N LEU A 151 8.57 -5.53 -6.08
CA LEU A 151 7.33 -6.31 -6.18
C LEU A 151 7.15 -7.22 -4.96
N SER A 152 7.84 -6.93 -3.83
CA SER A 152 7.73 -7.76 -2.64
C SER A 152 6.28 -7.80 -2.13
N ASP A 153 5.82 -8.97 -1.70
CA ASP A 153 4.44 -9.21 -1.25
C ASP A 153 3.33 -8.86 -2.27
N ALA A 154 3.67 -8.59 -3.54
CA ALA A 154 2.67 -8.25 -4.56
C ALA A 154 1.85 -9.47 -4.99
N ASN A 155 0.60 -9.25 -5.38
CA ASN A 155 -0.23 -10.30 -5.98
C ASN A 155 -0.08 -10.28 -7.51
N LEU A 156 0.66 -11.22 -8.08
CA LEU A 156 0.88 -11.37 -9.53
C LEU A 156 0.08 -12.54 -10.13
N SER A 157 -0.92 -13.07 -9.41
CA SER A 157 -1.59 -14.30 -9.83
C SER A 157 -2.26 -14.14 -11.21
N GLY A 158 -1.93 -15.02 -12.15
CA GLY A 158 -2.46 -14.97 -13.51
C GLY A 158 -2.00 -13.78 -14.35
N ALA A 159 -0.99 -13.01 -13.90
CA ALA A 159 -0.46 -11.88 -14.68
C ALA A 159 0.37 -12.35 -15.88
N ASP A 160 0.27 -11.64 -16.99
CA ASP A 160 1.11 -11.85 -18.18
C ASP A 160 2.34 -10.95 -18.11
N LEU A 161 3.52 -11.54 -17.89
CA LEU A 161 4.84 -10.91 -17.91
C LEU A 161 5.71 -11.45 -19.04
N SER A 162 5.09 -11.98 -20.09
CA SER A 162 5.82 -12.46 -21.26
C SER A 162 6.70 -11.36 -21.83
N PHE A 163 7.96 -11.69 -22.14
CA PHE A 163 8.99 -10.76 -22.64
C PHE A 163 9.30 -9.57 -21.72
N ALA A 164 8.84 -9.55 -20.47
CA ALA A 164 9.14 -8.47 -19.53
C ALA A 164 10.60 -8.51 -19.04
N ASN A 165 11.14 -7.36 -18.67
CA ASN A 165 12.44 -7.27 -18.03
C ASN A 165 12.29 -7.07 -16.52
N LEU A 166 12.54 -8.12 -15.74
CA LEU A 166 12.53 -8.12 -14.27
C LEU A 166 13.95 -8.14 -13.69
N SER A 167 14.96 -7.68 -14.43
CA SER A 167 16.35 -7.71 -13.95
C SER A 167 16.48 -6.97 -12.63
N ARG A 168 17.02 -7.63 -11.60
CA ARG A 168 17.16 -7.10 -10.23
C ARG A 168 15.86 -6.75 -9.51
N ALA A 169 14.70 -7.19 -10.01
CA ALA A 169 13.44 -7.00 -9.32
C ALA A 169 13.38 -7.85 -8.03
N ASP A 170 12.68 -7.35 -7.01
CA ASP A 170 12.40 -8.10 -5.79
C ASP A 170 10.98 -8.65 -5.82
N LEU A 171 10.84 -9.97 -5.87
CA LEU A 171 9.58 -10.72 -5.87
C LEU A 171 9.39 -11.51 -4.55
N THR A 172 10.12 -11.14 -3.50
CA THR A 172 10.06 -11.84 -2.19
C THR A 172 8.64 -11.80 -1.65
N GLY A 173 8.06 -12.97 -1.35
CA GLY A 173 6.69 -13.06 -0.83
C GLY A 173 5.58 -12.81 -1.86
N ALA A 174 5.91 -12.50 -3.12
CA ALA A 174 4.91 -12.27 -4.15
C ALA A 174 4.13 -13.56 -4.49
N ASN A 175 2.82 -13.44 -4.72
CA ASN A 175 2.02 -14.54 -5.25
C ASN A 175 2.20 -14.64 -6.77
N THR A 176 3.01 -15.60 -7.22
CA THR A 176 3.35 -15.82 -8.64
C THR A 176 2.57 -16.99 -9.26
N SER A 177 1.46 -17.40 -8.66
CA SER A 177 0.62 -18.49 -9.19
C SER A 177 0.12 -18.16 -10.59
N GLU A 178 0.29 -19.08 -11.56
CA GLU A 178 -0.18 -18.90 -12.95
C GLU A 178 0.41 -17.68 -13.69
N ILE A 179 1.55 -17.16 -13.24
CA ILE A 179 2.25 -16.07 -13.93
C ILE A 179 2.85 -16.57 -15.26
N ASP A 180 2.69 -15.80 -16.35
CA ASP A 180 3.41 -16.08 -17.60
C ASP A 180 4.72 -15.29 -17.63
N LEU A 181 5.86 -15.99 -17.59
CA LEU A 181 7.21 -15.42 -17.69
C LEU A 181 7.91 -15.80 -19.00
N SER A 182 7.17 -16.23 -20.02
CA SER A 182 7.72 -16.66 -21.31
C SER A 182 8.58 -15.58 -21.94
N GLY A 183 9.88 -15.85 -22.09
CA GLY A 183 10.83 -14.89 -22.66
C GLY A 183 11.21 -13.72 -21.74
N ALA A 184 10.80 -13.72 -20.47
CA ALA A 184 11.14 -12.69 -19.51
C ALA A 184 12.63 -12.74 -19.09
N CYS A 185 13.24 -11.59 -18.80
CA CYS A 185 14.59 -11.50 -18.27
C CYS A 185 14.58 -11.37 -16.75
N LEU A 186 15.07 -12.40 -16.04
CA LEU A 186 15.09 -12.48 -14.57
C LEU A 186 16.51 -12.27 -13.98
N ARG A 187 17.43 -11.66 -14.72
CA ARG A 187 18.84 -11.56 -14.29
C ARG A 187 18.97 -10.82 -12.97
N GLY A 188 19.40 -11.54 -11.94
CA GLY A 188 19.58 -10.99 -10.59
C GLY A 188 18.26 -10.65 -9.89
N ALA A 189 17.11 -11.07 -10.41
CA ALA A 189 15.85 -11.00 -9.67
C ALA A 189 15.95 -11.89 -8.41
N ILE A 190 15.36 -11.42 -7.32
CA ILE A 190 15.26 -12.20 -6.08
C ILE A 190 13.82 -12.63 -5.87
N ALA A 191 13.61 -13.88 -5.50
CA ALA A 191 12.31 -14.42 -5.13
C ALA A 191 12.53 -15.43 -4.01
N GLN A 192 11.91 -15.20 -2.84
CA GLN A 192 11.89 -16.18 -1.76
C GLN A 192 10.53 -16.87 -1.76
N ILE A 193 10.50 -18.11 -2.23
CA ILE A 193 9.32 -18.96 -2.12
C ILE A 193 9.20 -19.34 -0.65
N ARG A 194 8.13 -18.88 0.03
CA ARG A 194 7.79 -19.42 1.36
C ARG A 194 7.40 -20.89 1.17
N GLY A 195 8.30 -21.79 1.54
CA GLY A 195 8.04 -23.22 1.65
C GLY A 195 8.07 -23.99 0.33
N ASP A 196 9.25 -24.17 -0.26
CA ASP A 196 9.86 -25.49 -0.35
C ASP A 196 11.22 -25.36 -1.05
N ARG A 197 12.25 -25.89 -0.40
CA ARG A 197 13.49 -26.24 -1.08
C ARG A 197 13.13 -27.31 -2.09
N ILE A 198 13.36 -27.04 -3.38
CA ILE A 198 13.67 -28.12 -4.29
C ILE A 198 15.20 -28.16 -4.38
N SER A 199 15.72 -29.29 -3.89
CA SER A 199 17.10 -29.76 -3.95
C SER A 199 17.79 -29.51 -5.29
#